data_AF-A0A349TEH1-F1
#
_entry.id   AF-A0A349TEH1-F1
#
_cell.length_a   1.000
_cell.length_b   1.000
_cell.length_c   1.000
_cell.angle_alpha   90.00
_cell.angle_beta   90.00
_cell.angle_gamma   90.00
#
_symmetry.space_group_name_H-M   'P 1'
#
loop_
_entity.id
_entity.type
_entity.pdbx_description
1 polymer ?
#
loop_
_entity_poly.entity_id
_entity_poly.type
_entity_poly.pdbx_seq_one_letter_code
_entity_poly.pdbx_strand_id
1 'polypeptide(L)'
;MKKWIGAAAWSDKEALAGDRLPYLRLLDDSTVLLRDGSVMATIQVPGLLFETEDSEALNAHAATREVMLRSVLDSRFVLYHHVIRRRVEVELEGEFEDPLYRHIDSRWKERLTGGSLFINDQFVTLIRRPARGRAGFADRMARMFSRKPMGEIEADPKDVRVLKSAVTSLLASLSAYGAELLGDYEAAGGGLNSEMLELLSALYNGEMRPVRRPSDETDIEDMLPYRRASFGLDAME
;
A
#
# COMPACT_ATOMS: atom_id res chain seq x y z
N MET A 1 14.80 50.47 -3.23
CA MET A 1 14.04 49.53 -4.09
C MET A 1 13.37 48.49 -3.18
N LYS A 2 12.03 48.52 -3.06
CA LYS A 2 11.30 47.49 -2.30
C LYS A 2 11.31 46.20 -3.14
N LYS A 3 11.96 45.14 -2.67
CA LYS A 3 11.84 43.81 -3.26
C LYS A 3 10.36 43.44 -3.22
N TRP A 4 9.73 43.32 -4.38
CA TRP A 4 8.36 42.84 -4.47
C TRP A 4 8.39 41.34 -4.18
N ILE A 5 7.92 40.97 -3.01
CA ILE A 5 7.84 39.59 -2.52
C ILE A 5 6.48 39.09 -3.03
N GLY A 6 6.42 38.60 -4.26
CA GLY A 6 5.20 38.01 -4.81
C GLY A 6 4.78 36.76 -4.04
N ALA A 7 3.60 36.21 -4.33
CA ALA A 7 3.06 35.00 -3.69
C ALA A 7 4.06 33.82 -3.66
N ALA A 8 4.97 33.75 -4.63
CA ALA A 8 6.05 32.75 -4.69
C ALA A 8 6.98 32.73 -3.46
N ALA A 9 7.19 33.86 -2.78
CA ALA A 9 8.08 33.90 -1.61
C ALA A 9 7.37 33.49 -0.30
N TRP A 10 6.10 33.10 -0.36
CA TRP A 10 5.43 32.35 0.70
C TRP A 10 5.60 30.84 0.52
N SER A 11 5.99 30.37 -0.67
CA SER A 11 6.21 28.94 -0.96
C SER A 11 7.22 28.29 0.00
N ASP A 12 8.29 28.99 0.36
CA ASP A 12 9.31 28.48 1.30
C ASP A 12 8.80 28.30 2.74
N LYS A 13 7.62 28.86 3.07
CA LYS A 13 7.00 28.77 4.39
C LYS A 13 5.82 27.82 4.44
N GLU A 14 5.41 27.28 3.29
CA GLU A 14 4.28 26.39 3.17
C GLU A 14 4.73 24.94 3.40
N ALA A 15 4.02 24.24 4.28
CA ALA A 15 4.22 22.80 4.44
C ALA A 15 3.66 22.09 3.21
N LEU A 16 4.48 21.26 2.57
CA LEU A 16 4.06 20.40 1.49
C LEU A 16 3.22 19.24 2.05
N ALA A 17 2.39 18.64 1.20
CA ALA A 17 1.65 17.44 1.58
C ALA A 17 2.59 16.27 1.92
N GLY A 18 3.70 16.13 1.19
CA GLY A 18 4.75 15.14 1.44
C GLY A 18 5.39 15.26 2.83
N ASP A 19 5.51 16.48 3.38
CA ASP A 19 6.03 16.71 4.73
C ASP A 19 5.18 16.04 5.83
N ARG A 20 3.90 15.78 5.53
CA ARG A 20 2.94 15.15 6.45
C ARG A 20 2.82 13.64 6.23
N LEU A 21 3.42 13.10 5.18
CA LEU A 21 3.41 11.68 4.90
C LEU A 21 4.54 10.95 5.64
N PRO A 22 4.28 9.74 6.15
CA PRO A 22 5.28 8.99 6.93
C PRO A 22 6.31 8.26 6.07
N TYR A 23 6.12 8.22 4.76
CA TYR A 23 6.96 7.52 3.80
C TYR A 23 8.25 8.30 3.56
N LEU A 24 9.33 7.58 3.24
CA LEU A 24 10.62 8.17 2.88
C LEU A 24 11.08 7.66 1.51
N ARG A 25 11.40 6.37 1.36
CA ARG A 25 11.82 5.83 0.06
C ARG A 25 11.53 4.34 -0.07
N LEU A 26 11.56 3.85 -1.30
CA LEU A 26 11.60 2.41 -1.57
C LEU A 26 13.00 1.88 -1.26
N LEU A 27 13.08 0.80 -0.49
CA LEU A 27 14.34 0.07 -0.24
C LEU A 27 14.61 -0.97 -1.32
N ASP A 28 13.54 -1.53 -1.87
CA ASP A 28 13.54 -2.50 -2.96
C ASP A 28 12.18 -2.43 -3.69
N ASP A 29 11.76 -3.51 -4.34
CA ASP A 29 10.49 -3.65 -5.07
C ASP A 29 9.25 -3.62 -4.17
N SER A 30 9.37 -4.11 -2.95
CA SER A 30 8.24 -4.47 -2.08
C SER A 30 8.31 -3.85 -0.68
N THR A 31 9.43 -3.21 -0.34
CA THR A 31 9.70 -2.65 0.99
C THR A 31 9.87 -1.14 0.94
N VAL A 32 9.15 -0.44 1.83
CA VAL A 32 9.23 1.01 2.02
C VAL A 32 9.91 1.32 3.35
N LEU A 33 10.82 2.29 3.35
CA LEU A 33 11.35 2.92 4.56
C LEU A 33 10.47 4.10 4.96
N LEU A 34 10.14 4.17 6.25
CA LEU A 34 9.40 5.28 6.84
C LEU A 34 10.34 6.28 7.53
N ARG A 35 9.88 7.53 7.69
CA ARG A 35 10.63 8.62 8.33
C ARG A 35 11.03 8.33 9.79
N ASP A 36 10.32 7.44 10.48
CA ASP A 36 10.66 7.05 11.85
C ASP A 36 11.66 5.88 11.92
N GLY A 37 12.17 5.41 10.78
CA GLY A 37 13.07 4.27 10.65
C GLY A 37 12.37 2.91 10.63
N SER A 38 11.03 2.88 10.66
CA SER A 38 10.27 1.65 10.45
C SER A 38 10.33 1.21 8.98
N VAL A 39 10.12 -0.08 8.75
CA VAL A 39 10.01 -0.65 7.40
C VAL A 39 8.63 -1.25 7.19
N MET A 40 8.12 -1.15 5.97
CA MET A 40 6.76 -1.51 5.60
C MET A 40 6.72 -2.37 4.34
N ALA A 41 5.81 -3.34 4.31
CA ALA A 41 5.47 -4.14 3.13
C ALA A 41 3.96 -4.41 3.12
N THR A 42 3.38 -4.67 1.94
CA THR A 42 1.94 -4.84 1.80
C THR A 42 1.61 -6.02 0.92
N ILE A 43 0.59 -6.78 1.32
CA ILE A 43 0.08 -7.96 0.62
C ILE A 43 -1.33 -7.65 0.12
N GLN A 44 -1.63 -7.89 -1.16
CA GLN A 44 -2.99 -7.92 -1.67
C GLN A 44 -3.63 -9.28 -1.36
N VAL A 45 -4.90 -9.27 -0.93
CA VAL A 45 -5.66 -10.47 -0.61
C VAL A 45 -7.00 -10.44 -1.37
N PRO A 46 -7.08 -11.07 -2.55
CA PRO A 46 -8.31 -11.10 -3.38
C PRO A 46 -9.56 -11.63 -2.65
N GLY A 47 -9.39 -12.47 -1.63
CA GLY A 47 -10.47 -12.99 -0.79
C GLY A 47 -10.92 -14.38 -1.21
N LEU A 48 -11.98 -14.89 -0.56
CA LEU A 48 -12.64 -16.16 -0.88
C LEU A 48 -14.12 -15.92 -1.21
N LEU A 49 -14.68 -16.75 -2.09
CA LEU A 49 -16.11 -16.83 -2.34
C LEU A 49 -16.80 -17.55 -1.17
N PHE A 50 -17.11 -16.80 -0.12
CA PHE A 50 -17.69 -17.36 1.11
C PHE A 50 -19.12 -17.87 0.95
N GLU A 51 -19.85 -17.44 -0.09
CA GLU A 51 -21.28 -17.76 -0.27
C GLU A 51 -21.55 -19.24 -0.55
N THR A 52 -20.56 -19.97 -1.06
CA THR A 52 -20.66 -21.39 -1.41
C THR A 52 -19.85 -22.30 -0.48
N GLU A 53 -19.15 -21.72 0.50
CA GLU A 53 -18.28 -22.42 1.44
C GLU A 53 -19.06 -22.85 2.68
N ASP A 54 -18.68 -24.00 3.27
CA ASP A 54 -19.32 -24.48 4.48
C ASP A 54 -18.83 -23.68 5.70
N SER A 55 -19.72 -23.49 6.68
CA SER A 55 -19.41 -22.72 7.89
C SER A 55 -18.27 -23.35 8.71
N GLU A 56 -18.12 -24.68 8.69
CA GLU A 56 -17.00 -25.36 9.36
C GLU A 56 -15.66 -25.01 8.70
N ALA A 57 -15.61 -24.98 7.36
CA ALA A 57 -14.42 -24.61 6.60
C ALA A 57 -14.07 -23.13 6.83
N LEU A 58 -15.04 -22.23 6.80
CA LEU A 58 -14.84 -20.81 7.11
C LEU A 58 -14.28 -20.59 8.52
N ASN A 59 -14.78 -21.33 9.51
CA ASN A 59 -14.28 -21.27 10.88
C ASN A 59 -12.85 -21.83 11.02
N ALA A 60 -12.53 -22.92 10.33
CA ALA A 60 -11.18 -23.48 10.29
C ALA A 60 -10.17 -22.48 9.68
N HIS A 61 -10.58 -21.79 8.61
CA HIS A 61 -9.79 -20.71 8.01
C HIS A 61 -9.61 -19.52 8.95
N ALA A 62 -10.64 -19.12 9.70
CA ALA A 62 -10.53 -18.07 10.71
C ALA A 62 -9.56 -18.44 11.83
N ALA A 63 -9.67 -19.65 12.39
CA ALA A 63 -8.80 -20.14 13.45
C ALA A 63 -7.33 -20.22 13.00
N THR A 64 -7.08 -20.72 11.78
CA THR A 64 -5.73 -20.80 11.20
C THR A 64 -5.09 -19.42 11.09
N ARG A 65 -5.86 -18.41 10.61
CA ARG A 65 -5.38 -17.02 10.53
C ARG A 65 -5.06 -16.44 11.90
N GLU A 66 -5.91 -16.67 12.89
CA GLU A 66 -5.68 -16.16 14.25
C GLU A 66 -4.37 -16.70 14.85
N VAL A 67 -4.16 -18.03 14.77
CA VAL A 67 -2.94 -18.67 15.27
C VAL A 67 -1.70 -18.14 14.55
N MET A 68 -1.80 -17.97 13.23
CA MET A 68 -0.69 -17.45 12.44
C MET A 68 -0.38 -15.99 12.80
N LEU A 69 -1.39 -15.11 12.89
CA LEU A 69 -1.20 -13.71 13.27
C LEU A 69 -0.54 -13.57 14.65
N ARG A 70 -0.96 -14.40 15.61
CA ARG A 70 -0.39 -14.42 16.97
C ARG A 70 1.05 -14.95 17.01
N SER A 71 1.45 -15.82 16.09
CA SER A 71 2.78 -16.42 16.08
C SER A 71 3.81 -15.59 15.32
N VAL A 72 3.38 -14.85 14.29
CA VAL A 72 4.26 -14.06 13.41
C VAL A 72 4.51 -12.66 13.97
N LEU A 73 3.53 -12.06 14.66
CA LEU A 73 3.57 -10.65 15.03
C LEU A 73 3.94 -10.46 16.51
N ASP A 74 5.09 -9.83 16.75
CA ASP A 74 5.48 -9.33 18.07
C ASP A 74 4.87 -7.94 18.35
N SER A 75 5.11 -7.40 19.56
CA SER A 75 4.61 -6.07 20.00
C SER A 75 5.11 -4.88 19.18
N ARG A 76 5.99 -5.16 18.23
CA ARG A 76 6.85 -4.22 17.54
C ARG A 76 6.51 -4.25 16.03
N PHE A 77 5.55 -5.10 15.63
CA PHE A 77 4.78 -5.00 14.40
C PHE A 77 3.50 -4.16 14.56
N VAL A 78 3.07 -3.56 13.46
CA VAL A 78 1.73 -2.96 13.29
C VAL A 78 1.13 -3.56 12.03
N LEU A 79 -0.14 -3.93 12.10
CA LEU A 79 -0.89 -4.45 10.96
C LEU A 79 -2.03 -3.48 10.63
N TYR A 80 -2.09 -3.04 9.38
CA TYR A 80 -3.22 -2.31 8.83
C TYR A 80 -3.96 -3.19 7.82
N HIS A 81 -5.27 -3.05 7.80
CA HIS A 81 -6.12 -3.63 6.78
C HIS A 81 -6.78 -2.48 6.01
N HIS A 82 -6.51 -2.42 4.71
CA HIS A 82 -7.08 -1.43 3.81
C HIS A 82 -8.09 -2.12 2.90
N VAL A 83 -9.27 -1.53 2.76
CA VAL A 83 -10.30 -1.96 1.82
C VAL A 83 -10.56 -0.82 0.85
N ILE A 84 -10.16 -1.02 -0.41
CA ILE A 84 -10.40 -0.05 -1.48
C ILE A 84 -11.59 -0.55 -2.29
N ARG A 85 -12.70 0.18 -2.17
CA ARG A 85 -13.92 -0.10 -2.93
C ARG A 85 -13.88 0.71 -4.22
N ARG A 86 -13.81 0.03 -5.37
CA ARG A 86 -13.83 0.68 -6.69
C ARG A 86 -15.00 0.21 -7.53
N ARG A 87 -15.53 1.11 -8.34
CA ARG A 87 -16.53 0.77 -9.35
C ARG A 87 -15.85 -0.02 -10.46
N VAL A 88 -16.53 -1.06 -10.93
CA VAL A 88 -16.09 -1.84 -12.09
C VAL A 88 -17.20 -1.89 -13.12
N GLU A 89 -16.79 -1.93 -14.38
CA GLU A 89 -17.65 -2.36 -15.48
C GLU A 89 -17.25 -3.79 -15.80
N VAL A 90 -18.16 -4.72 -15.51
CA VAL A 90 -17.96 -6.13 -15.83
C VAL A 90 -18.61 -6.34 -17.18
N GLU A 91 -17.80 -6.38 -18.23
CA GLU A 91 -18.24 -6.85 -19.54
C GLU A 91 -18.06 -8.37 -19.57
N LEU A 92 -19.17 -9.10 -19.56
CA LEU A 92 -19.16 -10.53 -19.81
C LEU A 92 -19.29 -10.75 -21.31
N GLU A 93 -18.16 -11.07 -21.93
CA GLU A 93 -18.10 -11.50 -23.31
C GLU A 93 -18.71 -12.90 -23.44
N GLY A 94 -19.70 -13.03 -24.31
CA GLY A 94 -20.41 -14.28 -24.53
C GLY A 94 -21.03 -14.27 -25.92
N GLU A 95 -20.66 -15.24 -26.75
CA GLU A 95 -21.29 -15.50 -28.03
C GLU A 95 -22.19 -16.72 -27.91
N PHE A 96 -23.49 -16.53 -28.14
CA PHE A 96 -24.48 -17.60 -28.05
C PHE A 96 -25.11 -17.85 -29.42
N GLU A 97 -24.97 -19.07 -29.94
CA GLU A 97 -25.55 -19.49 -31.21
C GLU A 97 -27.09 -19.49 -31.16
N ASP A 98 -27.67 -19.96 -30.04
CA ASP A 98 -29.11 -20.05 -29.85
C ASP A 98 -29.76 -18.65 -29.66
N PRO A 99 -30.82 -18.31 -30.41
CA PRO A 99 -31.53 -17.04 -30.29
C PRO A 99 -32.11 -16.77 -28.89
N LEU A 100 -32.57 -17.79 -28.17
CA LEU A 100 -33.10 -17.66 -26.81
C LEU A 100 -32.00 -17.25 -25.83
N TYR A 101 -30.85 -17.92 -25.88
CA TYR A 101 -29.72 -17.61 -25.00
C TYR A 101 -29.19 -16.20 -25.28
N ARG A 102 -29.13 -15.79 -26.55
CA ARG A 102 -28.76 -14.43 -26.94
C ARG A 102 -29.73 -13.37 -26.40
N HIS A 103 -31.03 -13.68 -26.41
CA HIS A 103 -32.05 -12.80 -25.83
C HIS A 103 -31.92 -12.69 -24.30
N ILE A 104 -31.63 -13.81 -23.62
CA ILE A 104 -31.40 -13.80 -22.17
C ILE A 104 -30.15 -12.97 -21.82
N ASP A 105 -29.04 -13.18 -22.55
CA ASP A 105 -27.80 -12.43 -22.39
C ASP A 105 -28.01 -10.92 -22.59
N SER A 106 -28.74 -10.50 -23.65
CA SER A 106 -29.00 -9.08 -23.90
C SER A 106 -29.80 -8.43 -22.78
N ARG A 107 -30.85 -9.10 -22.29
CA ARG A 107 -31.69 -8.60 -21.17
C ARG A 107 -30.93 -8.56 -19.85
N TRP A 108 -30.01 -9.49 -19.65
CA TRP A 108 -29.14 -9.50 -18.48
C TRP A 108 -28.11 -8.37 -18.52
N LYS A 109 -27.47 -8.13 -19.67
CA LYS A 109 -26.59 -6.99 -19.93
C LYS A 109 -27.28 -5.64 -19.76
N GLU A 110 -28.52 -5.49 -20.26
CA GLU A 110 -29.36 -4.29 -20.04
C GLU A 110 -29.60 -4.02 -18.55
N ARG A 111 -29.81 -5.07 -17.76
CA ARG A 111 -30.06 -4.93 -16.32
C ARG A 111 -28.79 -4.60 -15.54
N LEU A 112 -27.65 -5.15 -15.96
CA LEU A 112 -26.34 -4.86 -15.37
C LEU A 112 -25.85 -3.44 -15.66
N THR A 113 -26.09 -2.94 -16.88
CA THR A 113 -25.70 -1.57 -17.28
C THR A 113 -26.45 -0.50 -16.48
N GLY A 114 -27.64 -0.80 -15.94
CA GLY A 114 -28.35 0.08 -15.01
C GLY A 114 -27.81 0.10 -13.58
N GLY A 115 -26.95 -0.87 -13.21
CA GLY A 115 -26.39 -1.03 -11.87
C GLY A 115 -24.92 -0.62 -11.78
N SER A 116 -24.51 -0.12 -10.62
CA SER A 116 -23.10 0.11 -10.30
C SER A 116 -22.51 -1.15 -9.65
N LEU A 117 -21.68 -1.90 -10.38
CA LEU A 117 -20.91 -2.98 -9.79
C LEU A 117 -19.68 -2.42 -9.07
N PHE A 118 -19.36 -3.00 -7.92
CA PHE A 118 -18.18 -2.65 -7.13
C PHE A 118 -17.42 -3.91 -6.78
N ILE A 119 -16.10 -3.81 -6.77
CA ILE A 119 -15.23 -4.80 -6.13
C ILE A 119 -14.52 -4.16 -4.96
N ASN A 120 -14.16 -5.00 -3.99
CA ASN A 120 -13.38 -4.61 -2.83
C ASN A 120 -11.99 -5.24 -2.95
N ASP A 121 -10.99 -4.41 -3.23
CA ASP A 121 -9.59 -4.82 -3.15
C ASP A 121 -9.14 -4.71 -1.68
N GLN A 122 -8.63 -5.80 -1.12
CA GLN A 122 -8.19 -5.86 0.27
C GLN A 122 -6.67 -5.94 0.33
N PHE A 123 -6.08 -5.13 1.19
CA PHE A 123 -4.64 -5.08 1.40
C PHE A 123 -4.30 -5.20 2.87
N VAL A 124 -3.29 -6.00 3.18
CA VAL A 124 -2.74 -6.15 4.53
C VAL A 124 -1.34 -5.55 4.54
N THR A 125 -1.19 -4.43 5.22
CA THR A 125 0.09 -3.72 5.35
C THR A 125 0.73 -4.05 6.69
N LEU A 126 1.97 -4.52 6.66
CA LEU A 126 2.79 -4.77 7.83
C LEU A 126 3.84 -3.70 7.99
N ILE A 127 3.98 -3.17 9.21
CA ILE A 127 5.04 -2.24 9.57
C ILE A 127 5.85 -2.82 10.72
N ARG A 128 7.16 -2.94 10.54
CA ARG A 128 8.12 -3.29 11.59
C ARG A 128 8.73 -2.01 12.16
N ARG A 129 8.43 -1.69 13.42
CA ARG A 129 9.01 -0.53 14.11
C ARG A 129 10.44 -0.80 14.58
N PRO A 130 11.34 0.20 14.58
CA PRO A 130 12.69 0.05 15.13
C PRO A 130 12.64 -0.20 16.64
N ALA A 131 13.71 -0.77 17.20
CA ALA A 131 13.78 -1.04 18.63
C ALA A 131 13.83 0.28 19.42
N ARG A 132 12.81 0.56 20.24
CA ARG A 132 12.79 1.70 21.17
C ARG A 132 13.27 1.25 22.56
N GLY A 133 14.29 1.91 23.13
CA GLY A 133 14.82 1.63 24.48
C GLY A 133 16.36 1.65 24.60
N ARG A 134 16.91 1.06 25.67
CA ARG A 134 18.38 0.97 25.94
C ARG A 134 19.16 0.32 24.79
N ALA A 135 18.57 -0.65 24.08
CA ALA A 135 19.16 -1.27 22.90
C ALA A 135 19.33 -0.28 21.74
N GLY A 136 18.34 0.58 21.48
CA GLY A 136 18.44 1.63 20.46
C GLY A 136 19.42 2.75 20.81
N PHE A 137 19.82 2.88 22.09
CA PHE A 137 20.85 3.84 22.50
C PHE A 137 22.25 3.37 22.09
N ALA A 138 22.52 2.06 22.12
CA ALA A 138 23.76 1.48 21.62
C ALA A 138 23.88 1.65 20.10
N ASP A 139 22.81 1.41 19.34
CA ASP A 139 22.79 1.66 17.88
C ASP A 139 22.91 3.14 17.52
N ARG A 140 22.36 4.05 18.35
CA ARG A 140 22.56 5.49 18.17
C ARG A 140 23.99 5.91 18.46
N MET A 141 24.63 5.36 19.51
CA MET A 141 26.05 5.63 19.79
C MET A 141 26.96 5.05 18.70
N ALA A 142 26.72 3.82 18.24
CA ALA A 142 27.48 3.22 17.15
C ALA A 142 27.43 4.06 15.86
N ARG A 143 26.24 4.61 15.51
CA ARG A 143 26.08 5.55 14.39
C ARG A 143 26.85 6.85 14.57
N MET A 144 26.95 7.36 15.79
CA MET A 144 27.72 8.57 16.13
C MET A 144 29.24 8.40 15.95
N PHE A 145 29.75 7.17 16.05
CA PHE A 145 31.15 6.84 15.78
C PHE A 145 31.42 6.55 14.28
N SER A 146 30.37 6.40 13.47
CA SER A 146 30.51 6.23 12.02
C SER A 146 30.62 7.60 11.34
N ARG A 147 31.56 7.75 10.39
CA ARG A 147 31.77 8.97 9.57
C ARG A 147 30.65 9.24 8.54
N LYS A 148 29.45 8.69 8.73
CA LYS A 148 28.31 8.99 7.85
C LYS A 148 27.71 10.35 8.24
N PRO A 149 27.24 11.14 7.28
CA PRO A 149 26.62 12.42 7.56
C PRO A 149 25.47 12.25 8.56
N MET A 150 25.45 13.08 9.63
CA MET A 150 24.35 13.15 10.58
C MET A 150 23.06 13.53 9.83
N GLY A 151 22.18 12.57 9.56
CA GLY A 151 20.87 12.86 8.98
C GLY A 151 20.21 11.73 8.20
N GLU A 152 20.98 10.77 7.67
CA GLU A 152 20.38 9.70 6.87
C GLU A 152 19.63 8.69 7.75
N ILE A 153 18.31 8.64 7.58
CA ILE A 153 17.47 7.58 8.11
C ILE A 153 17.77 6.33 7.26
N GLU A 154 18.31 5.31 7.92
CA GLU A 154 18.61 4.01 7.31
C GLU A 154 17.79 2.91 8.01
N ALA A 155 17.33 1.95 7.21
CA ALA A 155 16.66 0.76 7.72
C ALA A 155 17.67 -0.15 8.44
N ASP A 156 17.31 -0.69 9.61
CA ASP A 156 18.08 -1.77 10.22
C ASP A 156 17.91 -3.05 9.36
N PRO A 157 18.99 -3.63 8.81
CA PRO A 157 18.90 -4.86 8.02
C PRO A 157 18.23 -6.03 8.78
N LYS A 158 18.29 -6.05 10.11
CA LYS A 158 17.59 -7.03 10.93
C LYS A 158 16.08 -6.82 10.87
N ASP A 159 15.62 -5.57 10.93
CA ASP A 159 14.20 -5.24 10.86
C ASP A 159 13.63 -5.55 9.47
N VAL A 160 14.39 -5.26 8.40
CA VAL A 160 14.03 -5.67 7.03
C VAL A 160 13.90 -7.18 6.93
N ARG A 161 14.88 -7.94 7.45
CA ARG A 161 14.83 -9.41 7.42
C ARG A 161 13.64 -9.97 8.19
N VAL A 162 13.36 -9.43 9.38
CA VAL A 162 12.22 -9.86 10.20
C VAL A 162 10.89 -9.52 9.51
N LEU A 163 10.77 -8.33 8.91
CA LEU A 163 9.60 -7.97 8.09
C LEU A 163 9.40 -8.97 6.95
N LYS A 164 10.45 -9.22 6.15
CA LYS A 164 10.36 -10.15 5.01
C LYS A 164 9.98 -11.56 5.45
N SER A 165 10.55 -12.05 6.56
CA SER A 165 10.17 -13.35 7.12
C SER A 165 8.69 -13.40 7.51
N ALA A 166 8.18 -12.34 8.13
CA ALA A 166 6.76 -12.25 8.50
C ALA A 166 5.84 -12.23 7.29
N VAL A 167 6.22 -11.46 6.25
CA VAL A 167 5.52 -11.41 4.96
C VAL A 167 5.49 -12.79 4.31
N THR A 168 6.61 -13.50 4.23
CA THR A 168 6.65 -14.86 3.67
C THR A 168 5.74 -15.82 4.42
N SER A 169 5.74 -15.79 5.77
CA SER A 169 4.84 -16.62 6.58
C SER A 169 3.36 -16.29 6.34
N LEU A 170 3.03 -15.00 6.21
CA LEU A 170 1.68 -14.55 5.90
C LEU A 170 1.23 -15.01 4.53
N LEU A 171 2.04 -14.81 3.48
CA LEU A 171 1.75 -15.26 2.12
C LEU A 171 1.48 -16.76 2.07
N ALA A 172 2.33 -17.56 2.73
CA ALA A 172 2.12 -19.01 2.79
C ALA A 172 0.77 -19.38 3.40
N SER A 173 0.40 -18.73 4.51
CA SER A 173 -0.88 -18.98 5.19
C SER A 173 -2.11 -18.46 4.45
N LEU A 174 -1.93 -17.44 3.61
CA LEU A 174 -3.00 -16.82 2.82
C LEU A 174 -2.99 -17.29 1.36
N SER A 175 -2.17 -18.30 1.03
CA SER A 175 -2.04 -18.83 -0.34
C SER A 175 -3.38 -19.30 -0.93
N ALA A 176 -4.25 -19.88 -0.11
CA ALA A 176 -5.60 -20.28 -0.53
C ALA A 176 -6.48 -19.10 -1.00
N TYR A 177 -6.14 -17.87 -0.62
CA TYR A 177 -6.84 -16.64 -0.99
C TYR A 177 -6.24 -15.95 -2.22
N GLY A 178 -5.19 -16.54 -2.82
CA GLY A 178 -4.43 -15.89 -3.88
C GLY A 178 -3.67 -14.65 -3.41
N ALA A 179 -3.17 -14.67 -2.16
CA ALA A 179 -2.47 -13.52 -1.59
C ALA A 179 -1.11 -13.29 -2.28
N GLU A 180 -0.86 -12.05 -2.67
CA GLU A 180 0.34 -11.66 -3.42
C GLU A 180 1.01 -10.44 -2.77
N LEU A 181 2.34 -10.44 -2.74
CA LEU A 181 3.13 -9.31 -2.26
C LEU A 181 3.13 -8.22 -3.31
N LEU A 182 2.81 -6.98 -2.91
CA LEU A 182 2.93 -5.85 -3.81
C LEU A 182 4.39 -5.65 -4.21
N GLY A 183 4.63 -5.56 -5.50
CA GLY A 183 5.96 -5.41 -6.07
C GLY A 183 5.99 -4.45 -7.25
N ASP A 184 7.04 -4.60 -8.07
CA ASP A 184 7.18 -3.85 -9.30
C ASP A 184 6.72 -4.69 -10.51
N TYR A 185 6.19 -4.02 -11.53
CA TYR A 185 5.74 -4.65 -12.77
C TYR A 185 6.04 -3.80 -14.01
N GLU A 186 6.19 -4.46 -15.16
CA GLU A 186 6.41 -3.76 -16.43
C GLU A 186 5.09 -3.18 -16.97
N ALA A 187 5.10 -1.88 -17.26
CA ALA A 187 3.94 -1.22 -17.86
C ALA A 187 3.83 -1.53 -19.37
N ALA A 188 2.61 -1.60 -19.90
CA ALA A 188 2.35 -1.85 -21.32
C ALA A 188 3.04 -0.86 -22.29
N GLY A 189 3.34 0.36 -21.82
CA GLY A 189 4.08 1.39 -22.58
C GLY A 189 5.59 1.39 -22.35
N GLY A 190 6.15 0.34 -21.73
CA GLY A 190 7.55 0.27 -21.29
C GLY A 190 7.78 0.94 -19.93
N GLY A 191 8.88 0.60 -19.26
CA GLY A 191 9.25 1.13 -17.93
C GLY A 191 8.58 0.41 -16.75
N LEU A 192 9.14 0.59 -15.56
CA LEU A 192 8.76 -0.13 -14.35
C LEU A 192 7.77 0.70 -13.51
N ASN A 193 6.66 0.09 -13.12
CA ASN A 193 5.68 0.64 -12.19
C ASN A 193 5.79 -0.09 -10.84
N SER A 194 5.26 0.51 -9.78
CA SER A 194 5.31 -0.04 -8.42
C SER A 194 3.93 -0.09 -7.79
N GLU A 195 3.41 -1.30 -7.57
CA GLU A 195 2.09 -1.52 -6.94
C GLU A 195 2.05 -0.93 -5.52
N MET A 196 3.18 -0.95 -4.82
CA MET A 196 3.31 -0.29 -3.52
C MET A 196 3.00 1.20 -3.64
N LEU A 197 3.58 1.90 -4.61
CA LEU A 197 3.31 3.32 -4.81
C LEU A 197 1.88 3.58 -5.29
N GLU A 198 1.31 2.68 -6.08
CA GLU A 198 -0.10 2.77 -6.49
C GLU A 198 -1.04 2.72 -5.29
N LEU A 199 -0.82 1.78 -4.37
CA LEU A 199 -1.59 1.69 -3.14
C LEU A 199 -1.43 2.96 -2.30
N LEU A 200 -0.19 3.39 -2.04
CA LEU A 200 0.07 4.58 -1.21
C LEU A 200 -0.54 5.85 -1.82
N SER A 201 -0.45 5.98 -3.14
CA SER A 201 -1.08 7.05 -3.89
C SER A 201 -2.59 6.98 -3.80
N ALA A 202 -3.19 5.80 -3.92
CA ALA A 202 -4.63 5.63 -3.83
C ALA A 202 -5.17 5.91 -2.44
N LEU A 203 -4.43 5.55 -1.38
CA LEU A 203 -4.80 5.89 -0.01
C LEU A 203 -4.84 7.40 0.22
N TYR A 204 -3.98 8.16 -0.46
CA TYR A 204 -3.97 9.62 -0.35
C TYR A 204 -5.02 10.29 -1.26
N ASN A 205 -5.12 9.86 -2.52
CA ASN A 205 -5.92 10.53 -3.55
C ASN A 205 -7.34 9.97 -3.72
N GLY A 206 -7.64 8.79 -3.16
CA GLY A 206 -8.93 8.11 -3.28
C GLY A 206 -9.16 7.41 -4.63
N GLU A 207 -8.13 7.29 -5.47
CA GLU A 207 -8.21 6.61 -6.77
C GLU A 207 -6.96 5.77 -7.03
N MET A 208 -7.16 4.55 -7.54
CA MET A 208 -6.06 3.69 -8.00
C MET A 208 -5.64 4.15 -9.40
N ARG A 209 -4.35 4.43 -9.57
CA ARG A 209 -3.73 4.71 -10.87
C ARG A 209 -2.33 4.13 -10.91
N PRO A 210 -1.84 3.75 -12.10
CA PRO A 210 -0.46 3.34 -12.27
C PRO A 210 0.53 4.40 -11.80
N VAL A 211 1.53 3.99 -11.01
CA VAL A 211 2.60 4.88 -10.52
C VAL A 211 3.96 4.34 -10.94
N ARG A 212 4.75 5.21 -11.57
CA ARG A 212 6.10 4.88 -12.03
C ARG A 212 7.03 4.66 -10.85
N ARG A 213 7.85 3.60 -10.93
CA ARG A 213 8.94 3.41 -9.98
C ARG A 213 9.98 4.52 -10.19
N PRO A 214 10.33 5.30 -9.16
CA PRO A 214 11.38 6.31 -9.26
C PRO A 214 12.78 5.67 -9.17
N SER A 215 13.82 6.49 -9.28
CA SER A 215 15.17 6.10 -8.87
C SER A 215 15.24 5.79 -7.37
N ASP A 216 16.14 4.91 -6.97
CA ASP A 216 16.24 4.44 -5.57
C ASP A 216 16.54 5.54 -4.54
N GLU A 217 17.12 6.66 -4.97
CA GLU A 217 17.42 7.81 -4.11
C GLU A 217 16.26 8.80 -3.94
N THR A 218 15.13 8.58 -4.63
CA THR A 218 14.00 9.51 -4.60
C THR A 218 13.17 9.37 -3.34
N ASP A 219 12.92 10.52 -2.71
CA ASP A 219 11.95 10.65 -1.63
C ASP A 219 10.53 10.51 -2.19
N ILE A 220 9.83 9.44 -1.80
CA ILE A 220 8.56 9.05 -2.43
C ILE A 220 7.38 9.85 -1.91
N GLU A 221 7.51 10.49 -0.74
CA GLU A 221 6.47 11.34 -0.14
C GLU A 221 5.95 12.44 -1.07
N ASP A 222 6.83 13.03 -1.87
CA ASP A 222 6.51 14.15 -2.74
C ASP A 222 5.87 13.70 -4.06
N MET A 223 5.92 12.40 -4.34
CA MET A 223 5.34 11.80 -5.55
C MET A 223 3.86 11.41 -5.38
N LEU A 224 3.42 11.15 -4.16
CA LEU A 224 2.08 10.60 -3.90
C LEU A 224 0.95 11.62 -4.09
N PRO A 225 1.07 12.89 -3.63
CA PRO A 225 -0.01 13.86 -3.79
C PRO A 225 -0.21 14.31 -5.23
N TYR A 226 -1.40 14.11 -5.81
CA TYR A 226 -1.73 14.63 -7.15
C TYR A 226 -2.05 16.11 -7.16
N ARG A 227 -2.55 16.59 -6.02
CA ARG A 227 -2.96 17.96 -5.81
C ARG A 227 -2.32 18.47 -4.54
N ARG A 228 -2.03 19.77 -4.56
CA ARG A 228 -1.57 20.48 -3.38
C ARG A 228 -2.71 20.52 -2.36
N ALA A 229 -2.45 20.00 -1.16
CA ALA A 229 -3.33 20.16 -0.01
C ALA A 229 -2.85 21.33 0.85
N SER A 230 -3.76 22.18 1.27
CA SER A 230 -3.46 23.28 2.20
C SER A 230 -3.91 22.89 3.60
N PHE A 231 -2.97 22.79 4.54
CA PHE A 231 -3.28 22.47 5.93
C PHE A 231 -3.44 23.76 6.74
N GLY A 232 -4.66 24.29 6.81
CA GLY A 232 -5.02 25.43 7.66
C GLY A 232 -5.44 25.00 9.08
N LEU A 233 -5.54 25.96 10.00
CA LEU A 233 -6.01 25.72 11.38
C LEU A 233 -7.47 25.25 11.43
N ASP A 234 -8.28 25.52 10.39
CA ASP A 234 -9.73 25.26 10.38
C ASP A 234 -10.25 24.44 9.18
N ALA A 235 -9.43 23.97 8.24
CA ALA A 235 -9.94 23.15 7.13
C ALA A 235 -8.86 22.26 6.48
N MET A 236 -9.25 21.02 6.18
CA MET A 236 -8.73 20.28 5.02
C MET A 236 -9.61 20.67 3.82
N GLU A 237 -9.04 21.35 2.83
CA GLU A 237 -9.63 21.55 1.49
C GLU A 237 -8.75 20.91 0.42
#